data_AF-E3K0P5-F1
#
_entry.id   AF-E3K0P5-F1
#
_cell.length_a   1.000
_cell.length_b   1.000
_cell.length_c   1.000
_cell.angle_alpha   90.00
_cell.angle_beta   90.00
_cell.angle_gamma   90.00
#
_symmetry.space_group_name_H-M   'P 1'
#
loop_
_entity.id
_entity.type
_entity.pdbx_description
1 polymer ?
#
loop_
_entity_poly.entity_id
_entity_poly.type
_entity_poly.pdbx_seq_one_letter_code
_entity_poly.pdbx_strand_id
1 'polypeptide(L)'
;MDAKKDLFRKLHSYLIPQLRRQMKDILPPLDPNTIHLIEDPGAQLEIILGIQSELERTLNQIQSTVAMLCPRQLPYTCRNNDQHRKEIKSFRVEGLYNRIREDLLPEILRFFDGSVDLIQKMKLTSNKFTRHPDVTSIRKMILDQAFLFFEAVDLTNAWLEGSEFDLVRYDWPKEIRGINESLERLLSLINGTAHLEQRNRMSAPLSDPAVQLSKSLLPIFKLSRLFLNKLLNQRLNRKRLPLFTEMCSDQLQILGDLASNVGLEFYEVLEVLKVVDRPGDFFARLNCTQIAT
;
A
#
# COMPACT_ATOMS: atom_id res chain seq x y z
N MET A 1 23.74 -14.16 11.98
CA MET A 1 23.27 -13.12 11.04
C MET A 1 23.12 -13.66 9.64
N ASP A 2 23.94 -14.63 9.25
CA ASP A 2 24.02 -15.15 7.88
C ASP A 2 22.73 -15.87 7.45
N ALA A 3 22.10 -16.67 8.33
CA ALA A 3 20.83 -17.34 8.00
C ALA A 3 19.72 -16.38 7.54
N LYS A 4 19.55 -15.21 8.17
CA LYS A 4 18.54 -14.22 7.73
C LYS A 4 18.90 -13.60 6.38
N LYS A 5 20.19 -13.37 6.12
CA LYS A 5 20.66 -12.88 4.81
C LYS A 5 20.43 -13.93 3.73
N ASP A 6 20.60 -15.21 4.04
CA ASP A 6 20.32 -16.32 3.12
C ASP A 6 18.86 -16.39 2.74
N LEU A 7 17.96 -16.24 3.71
CA LEU A 7 16.51 -16.16 3.47
C LEU A 7 16.14 -14.95 2.60
N PHE A 8 16.75 -13.79 2.86
CA PHE A 8 16.54 -12.58 2.07
C PHE A 8 17.03 -12.77 0.62
N ARG A 9 18.21 -13.36 0.44
CA ARG A 9 18.74 -13.74 -0.88
C ARG A 9 17.83 -14.74 -1.57
N LYS A 10 17.31 -15.74 -0.87
CA LYS A 10 16.37 -16.74 -1.41
C LYS A 10 15.09 -16.09 -1.93
N LEU A 11 14.53 -15.11 -1.21
CA LEU A 11 13.38 -14.34 -1.70
C LEU A 11 13.72 -13.59 -2.99
N HIS A 12 14.83 -12.84 -2.96
CA HIS A 12 15.26 -11.98 -4.06
C HIS A 12 15.65 -12.73 -5.33
N SER A 13 16.54 -13.71 -5.24
CA SER A 13 17.14 -14.35 -6.42
C SER A 13 16.32 -15.51 -6.98
N TYR A 14 15.35 -16.03 -6.21
CA TYR A 14 14.66 -17.26 -6.57
C TYR A 14 13.14 -17.16 -6.41
N LEU A 15 12.63 -16.98 -5.19
CA LEU A 15 11.19 -17.15 -4.93
C LEU A 15 10.31 -16.09 -5.61
N ILE A 16 10.66 -14.81 -5.48
CA ILE A 16 9.89 -13.73 -6.11
C ILE A 16 9.99 -13.76 -7.65
N PRO A 17 11.18 -13.96 -8.26
CA PRO A 17 11.28 -14.17 -9.71
C PRO A 17 10.52 -15.39 -10.22
N GLN A 18 10.55 -16.51 -9.49
CA GLN A 18 9.80 -17.71 -9.85
C GLN A 18 8.30 -17.47 -9.80
N LEU A 19 7.82 -16.82 -8.73
CA LEU A 19 6.41 -16.44 -8.58
C LEU A 19 5.95 -15.55 -9.76
N ARG A 20 6.75 -14.54 -10.14
CA ARG A 20 6.46 -13.68 -11.29
C ARG A 20 6.35 -14.48 -12.59
N ARG A 21 7.22 -15.48 -12.78
CA ARG A 21 7.21 -16.34 -13.97
C ARG A 21 5.96 -17.22 -14.01
N GLN A 22 5.67 -17.92 -12.92
CA GLN A 22 4.49 -18.80 -12.81
C GLN A 22 3.19 -18.03 -13.09
N MET A 23 3.09 -16.78 -12.61
CA MET A 23 1.93 -15.91 -12.89
C MET A 23 1.87 -15.43 -14.36
N LYS A 24 3.02 -15.26 -15.02
CA LYS A 24 3.03 -15.00 -16.48
C LYS A 24 2.61 -16.22 -17.27
N ASP A 25 3.00 -17.41 -16.81
CA ASP A 25 2.75 -18.67 -17.52
C ASP A 25 1.28 -19.11 -17.37
N ILE A 26 0.62 -18.80 -16.26
CA ILE A 26 -0.80 -19.16 -16.02
C ILE A 26 -1.80 -18.23 -16.72
N LEU A 27 -1.38 -17.01 -17.09
CA LEU A 27 -2.25 -16.03 -17.74
C LEU A 27 -2.76 -16.47 -19.13
N PRO A 28 -1.89 -16.92 -20.07
CA PRO A 28 -2.32 -17.38 -21.39
C PRO A 28 -3.34 -18.52 -21.39
N PRO A 29 -3.18 -19.62 -20.63
CA PRO A 29 -4.17 -20.70 -20.64
C PRO A 29 -5.50 -20.31 -19.98
N LEU A 30 -5.52 -19.26 -19.14
CA LEU A 30 -6.73 -18.66 -18.56
C LEU A 30 -7.38 -17.59 -19.46
N ASP A 31 -6.82 -17.30 -20.63
CA ASP A 31 -7.33 -16.29 -21.54
C ASP A 31 -8.50 -16.86 -22.39
N PRO A 32 -9.76 -16.39 -22.20
CA PRO A 32 -10.91 -16.92 -22.93
C PRO A 32 -10.97 -16.55 -24.42
N ASN A 33 -10.12 -15.64 -24.87
CA ASN A 33 -10.01 -15.27 -26.28
C ASN A 33 -8.94 -16.10 -27.01
N THR A 34 -8.19 -16.95 -26.30
CA THR A 34 -7.26 -17.88 -26.95
C THR A 34 -8.04 -19.02 -27.57
N ILE A 35 -7.74 -19.31 -28.84
CA ILE A 35 -8.36 -20.39 -29.63
C ILE A 35 -8.22 -21.75 -28.90
N HIS A 36 -7.07 -21.96 -28.24
CA HIS A 36 -6.77 -23.21 -27.54
C HIS A 36 -7.71 -23.53 -26.36
N LEU A 37 -8.23 -22.55 -25.63
CA LEU A 37 -9.18 -22.81 -24.53
C LEU A 37 -10.56 -23.23 -25.05
N ILE A 38 -10.92 -22.82 -26.26
CA ILE A 38 -12.19 -23.15 -26.90
C ILE A 38 -12.12 -24.52 -27.58
N GLU A 39 -11.00 -24.83 -28.24
CA GLU A 39 -10.82 -26.08 -28.99
C GLU A 39 -10.52 -27.29 -28.10
N ASP A 40 -9.70 -27.13 -27.06
CA ASP A 40 -9.35 -28.21 -26.12
C ASP A 40 -9.27 -27.69 -24.68
N PRO A 41 -10.43 -27.48 -24.03
CA PRO A 41 -10.48 -27.02 -22.65
C PRO A 41 -9.84 -28.01 -21.67
N GLY A 42 -9.83 -29.31 -21.99
CA GLY A 42 -9.23 -30.34 -21.14
C GLY A 42 -7.72 -30.17 -21.02
N ALA A 43 -7.03 -30.03 -22.15
CA ALA A 43 -5.59 -29.81 -22.14
C ALA A 43 -5.18 -28.49 -21.47
N GLN A 44 -5.96 -27.42 -21.64
CA GLN A 44 -5.68 -26.15 -20.96
C GLN A 44 -5.86 -26.25 -19.45
N LEU A 45 -6.89 -26.97 -18.98
CA LEU A 45 -7.09 -27.21 -17.55
C LEU A 45 -5.95 -28.04 -16.95
N GLU A 46 -5.41 -29.03 -17.66
CA GLU A 46 -4.22 -29.78 -17.22
C GLU A 46 -2.97 -28.89 -17.10
N ILE A 47 -2.76 -27.97 -18.06
CA ILE A 47 -1.68 -26.97 -17.98
C ILE A 47 -1.86 -26.07 -16.75
N ILE A 48 -3.08 -25.56 -16.53
CA ILE A 48 -3.41 -24.71 -15.39
C ILE A 48 -3.15 -25.46 -14.07
N LEU A 49 -3.59 -26.72 -13.96
CA LEU A 49 -3.38 -27.56 -12.78
C LEU A 49 -1.88 -27.78 -12.52
N GLY A 50 -1.09 -28.04 -13.57
CA GLY A 50 0.36 -28.15 -13.48
C GLY A 50 0.99 -26.89 -12.87
N ILE A 51 0.67 -25.72 -13.43
CA ILE A 51 1.22 -24.43 -12.96
C ILE A 51 0.74 -24.12 -11.53
N GLN A 52 -0.53 -24.39 -11.21
CA GLN A 52 -1.08 -24.20 -9.87
C GLN A 52 -0.34 -25.02 -8.81
N SER A 53 0.00 -26.28 -9.12
CA SER A 53 0.75 -27.15 -8.19
C SER A 53 2.16 -26.62 -7.90
N GLU A 54 2.83 -26.04 -8.89
CA GLU A 54 4.14 -25.42 -8.70
C GLU A 54 4.03 -24.09 -7.97
N LEU A 55 2.98 -23.33 -8.24
CA LEU A 55 2.71 -22.05 -7.59
C LEU A 55 2.44 -22.25 -6.09
N GLU A 56 1.63 -23.25 -5.72
CA GLU A 56 1.36 -23.60 -4.33
C GLU A 56 2.67 -23.87 -3.57
N ARG A 57 3.59 -24.63 -4.19
CA ARG A 57 4.92 -24.89 -3.60
C ARG A 57 5.71 -23.59 -3.42
N THR A 58 5.72 -22.70 -4.41
CA THR A 58 6.41 -21.40 -4.32
C THR A 58 5.81 -20.55 -3.21
N LEU A 59 4.49 -20.45 -3.11
CA LEU A 59 3.78 -19.67 -2.09
C LEU A 59 4.05 -20.20 -0.68
N ASN A 60 4.00 -21.52 -0.49
CA ASN A 60 4.34 -22.16 0.77
C ASN A 60 5.78 -21.86 1.19
N GLN A 61 6.72 -21.88 0.23
CA GLN A 61 8.11 -21.49 0.49
C GLN A 61 8.27 -20.01 0.83
N ILE A 62 7.56 -19.11 0.16
CA ILE A 62 7.54 -17.68 0.47
C ILE A 62 7.02 -17.47 1.89
N GLN A 63 5.85 -18.03 2.22
CA GLN A 63 5.24 -17.89 3.53
C GLN A 63 6.17 -18.40 4.65
N SER A 64 6.78 -19.58 4.47
CA SER A 64 7.75 -20.13 5.41
C SER A 64 8.99 -19.24 5.55
N THR A 65 9.57 -18.79 4.43
CA THR A 65 10.76 -17.92 4.41
C THR A 65 10.49 -16.60 5.13
N VAL A 66 9.34 -15.99 4.88
CA VAL A 66 8.89 -14.74 5.49
C VAL A 66 8.63 -14.91 7.00
N ALA A 67 7.99 -16.01 7.40
CA ALA A 67 7.78 -16.34 8.82
C ALA A 67 9.09 -16.52 9.59
N MET A 68 10.12 -17.11 8.96
CA MET A 68 11.45 -17.26 9.56
C MET A 68 12.23 -15.93 9.63
N LEU A 69 12.05 -15.04 8.65
CA LEU A 69 12.69 -13.72 8.63
C LEU A 69 12.16 -12.81 9.74
N CYS A 70 10.83 -12.78 9.88
CA CYS A 70 10.10 -11.93 10.81
C CYS A 70 9.21 -12.78 11.74
N PRO A 71 9.79 -13.41 12.79
CA PRO A 71 8.96 -14.02 13.83
C PRO A 71 8.12 -12.91 14.48
N ARG A 72 6.79 -13.09 14.50
CA ARG A 72 5.85 -12.10 15.05
C ARG A 72 6.35 -11.64 16.42
N GLN A 73 6.63 -10.33 16.52
CA GLN A 73 7.13 -9.58 17.69
C GLN A 73 8.67 -9.59 17.86
N LEU A 74 9.32 -8.62 17.22
CA LEU A 74 10.66 -8.20 17.64
C LEU A 74 10.53 -7.21 18.82
N PRO A 75 11.37 -7.32 19.88
CA PRO A 75 11.40 -6.34 20.96
C PRO A 75 11.69 -4.93 20.42
N TYR A 76 11.02 -3.91 20.96
CA TYR A 76 11.23 -2.50 20.59
C TYR A 76 12.72 -2.07 20.69
N THR A 77 13.46 -2.62 21.66
CA THR A 77 14.90 -2.37 21.82
C THR A 77 15.76 -2.81 20.64
N CYS A 78 15.27 -3.75 19.81
CA CYS A 78 15.98 -4.22 18.62
C CYS A 78 15.93 -3.21 17.47
N ARG A 79 14.93 -2.33 17.42
CA ARG A 79 14.75 -1.35 16.33
C ARG A 79 15.62 -0.11 16.49
N ASN A 80 15.92 0.28 17.73
CA ASN A 80 16.70 1.48 18.04
C ASN A 80 18.22 1.31 17.88
N ASN A 81 18.72 0.08 17.81
CA ASN A 81 20.16 -0.23 17.78
C ASN A 81 20.55 -1.15 16.59
N ASP A 82 19.84 -1.03 15.47
CA ASP A 82 20.10 -1.86 14.27
C ASP A 82 20.72 -1.11 13.08
N GLN A 83 21.24 0.11 13.25
CA GLN A 83 21.80 0.90 12.15
C GLN A 83 22.86 0.15 11.31
N HIS A 84 23.64 -0.75 11.91
CA HIS A 84 24.70 -1.51 11.22
C HIS A 84 24.22 -2.84 10.60
N ARG A 85 22.92 -3.15 10.72
CA ARG A 85 22.34 -4.44 10.28
C ARG A 85 21.98 -4.50 8.79
N LYS A 86 22.08 -3.39 8.05
CA LYS A 86 21.90 -3.34 6.58
C LYS A 86 20.58 -4.01 6.14
N GLU A 87 20.62 -5.02 5.26
CA GLU A 87 19.45 -5.70 4.69
C GLU A 87 18.53 -6.35 5.74
N ILE A 88 19.05 -6.67 6.92
CA ILE A 88 18.28 -7.29 8.02
C ILE A 88 17.88 -6.29 9.11
N LYS A 89 17.90 -4.98 8.83
CA LYS A 89 17.22 -3.98 9.68
C LYS A 89 15.74 -4.33 9.81
N SER A 90 15.20 -4.10 11.00
CA SER A 90 13.80 -4.40 11.32
C SER A 90 12.85 -3.67 10.37
N PHE A 91 13.12 -2.40 10.04
CA PHE A 91 12.38 -1.61 9.06
C PHE A 91 12.24 -2.33 7.71
N ARG A 92 13.33 -2.88 7.17
CA ARG A 92 13.31 -3.59 5.89
C ARG A 92 12.58 -4.92 5.98
N VAL A 93 12.83 -5.69 7.03
CA VAL A 93 12.24 -7.01 7.22
C VAL A 93 10.74 -6.93 7.47
N GLU A 94 10.30 -5.99 8.33
CA GLU A 94 8.89 -5.74 8.62
C GLU A 94 8.17 -5.15 7.41
N GLY A 95 8.77 -4.17 6.73
CA GLY A 95 8.18 -3.60 5.53
C GLY A 95 8.05 -4.65 4.42
N LEU A 96 9.07 -5.46 4.17
CA LEU A 96 8.99 -6.58 3.21
C LEU A 96 7.88 -7.58 3.60
N TYR A 97 7.79 -7.93 4.89
CA TYR A 97 6.73 -8.79 5.40
C TYR A 97 5.35 -8.20 5.13
N ASN A 98 5.15 -6.89 5.37
CA ASN A 98 3.90 -6.21 5.10
C ASN A 98 3.59 -6.18 3.60
N ARG A 99 4.56 -5.88 2.73
CA ARG A 99 4.36 -5.90 1.27
C ARG A 99 3.95 -7.28 0.75
N ILE A 100 4.58 -8.34 1.25
CA ILE A 100 4.19 -9.69 0.85
C ILE A 100 2.78 -10.03 1.36
N ARG A 101 2.49 -9.71 2.63
CA ARG A 101 1.23 -10.11 3.27
C ARG A 101 0.02 -9.28 2.84
N GLU A 102 0.19 -7.97 2.70
CA GLU A 102 -0.90 -7.01 2.53
C GLU A 102 -1.07 -6.57 1.08
N ASP A 103 0.00 -6.63 0.27
CA ASP A 103 -0.07 -6.30 -1.15
C ASP A 103 -0.01 -7.56 -2.01
N LEU A 104 1.06 -8.35 -1.95
CA LEU A 104 1.30 -9.45 -2.90
C LEU A 104 0.31 -10.63 -2.79
N LEU A 105 0.15 -11.21 -1.60
CA LEU A 105 -0.71 -12.39 -1.41
C LEU A 105 -2.19 -12.11 -1.69
N PRO A 106 -2.79 -10.97 -1.29
CA PRO A 106 -4.17 -10.65 -1.61
C PRO A 106 -4.44 -10.55 -3.12
N GLU A 107 -3.52 -10.01 -3.92
CA GLU A 107 -3.73 -9.96 -5.38
C GLU A 107 -3.75 -11.36 -6.01
N ILE A 108 -2.94 -12.29 -5.50
CA ILE A 108 -2.96 -13.69 -5.96
C ILE A 108 -4.31 -14.35 -5.65
N LEU A 109 -4.84 -14.13 -4.44
CA LEU A 109 -6.15 -14.67 -4.06
C LEU A 109 -7.26 -14.14 -4.97
N ARG A 110 -7.31 -12.81 -5.19
CA ARG A 110 -8.30 -12.18 -6.08
C ARG A 110 -8.16 -12.65 -7.53
N PHE A 111 -6.94 -12.86 -8.01
CA PHE A 111 -6.68 -13.44 -9.31
C PHE A 111 -7.29 -14.86 -9.44
N PHE A 112 -7.09 -15.71 -8.44
CA PHE A 112 -7.66 -17.06 -8.45
C PHE A 112 -9.18 -17.08 -8.29
N ASP A 113 -9.75 -16.20 -7.46
CA ASP A 113 -11.20 -16.05 -7.34
C ASP A 113 -11.82 -15.72 -8.71
N GLY A 114 -11.24 -14.73 -9.43
CA GLY A 114 -11.68 -14.40 -10.78
C GLY A 114 -11.49 -15.54 -11.79
N SER A 115 -10.43 -16.33 -11.65
CA SER A 115 -10.17 -17.50 -12.49
C SER A 115 -11.20 -18.60 -12.27
N VAL A 116 -11.60 -18.84 -11.02
CA VAL A 116 -12.68 -19.78 -10.67
C VAL A 116 -14.00 -19.32 -11.29
N ASP A 117 -14.34 -18.03 -11.17
CA ASP A 117 -15.53 -17.44 -11.79
C ASP A 117 -15.55 -17.66 -13.32
N LEU A 118 -14.39 -17.50 -13.97
CA LEU A 118 -14.25 -17.71 -15.41
C LEU A 118 -14.53 -19.17 -15.80
N ILE A 119 -13.88 -20.12 -15.13
CA ILE A 119 -14.03 -21.56 -15.41
C ILE A 119 -15.49 -21.98 -15.21
N GLN A 120 -16.14 -21.48 -14.14
CA GLN A 120 -17.57 -21.71 -13.89
C GLN A 120 -18.46 -21.10 -14.98
N LYS A 121 -18.20 -19.86 -15.40
CA LYS A 121 -18.98 -19.17 -16.43
C LYS A 121 -18.89 -19.86 -17.79
N MET A 122 -17.71 -20.40 -18.10
CA MET A 122 -17.44 -21.20 -19.30
C MET A 122 -18.07 -22.60 -19.23
N LYS A 123 -18.76 -22.95 -18.13
CA LYS A 123 -19.39 -24.25 -17.89
C LYS A 123 -18.40 -25.41 -17.93
N LEU A 124 -17.15 -25.15 -17.54
CA LEU A 124 -16.09 -26.16 -17.41
C LEU A 124 -16.13 -26.85 -16.04
N THR A 125 -17.16 -26.58 -15.22
CA THR A 125 -17.38 -27.20 -13.91
C THR A 125 -18.78 -27.82 -13.83
N SER A 126 -18.95 -28.82 -12.95
CA SER A 126 -20.24 -29.41 -12.63
C SER A 126 -21.14 -28.51 -11.76
N ASN A 127 -20.59 -27.46 -11.16
CA ASN A 127 -21.32 -26.52 -10.31
C ASN A 127 -22.02 -25.44 -11.14
N LYS A 128 -23.34 -25.26 -10.92
CA LYS A 128 -24.13 -24.23 -11.60
C LYS A 128 -24.11 -22.93 -10.78
N PHE A 129 -23.60 -21.85 -11.37
CA PHE A 129 -23.59 -20.52 -10.73
C PHE A 129 -24.61 -19.56 -11.35
N THR A 130 -25.25 -18.72 -10.51
CA THR A 130 -26.42 -17.91 -10.88
C THR A 130 -26.22 -16.40 -10.97
N ARG A 131 -25.09 -15.80 -10.55
CA ARG A 131 -24.89 -14.33 -10.67
C ARG A 131 -23.42 -13.97 -10.72
N HIS A 132 -22.92 -13.55 -11.88
CA HIS A 132 -21.67 -12.79 -12.09
C HIS A 132 -21.69 -12.24 -13.54
N PRO A 133 -20.92 -11.18 -13.84
CA PRO A 133 -20.94 -10.49 -15.13
C PRO A 133 -20.53 -11.42 -16.29
N ASP A 134 -20.61 -10.95 -17.54
CA ASP A 134 -20.22 -11.76 -18.71
C ASP A 134 -18.73 -12.13 -18.71
N VAL A 135 -18.34 -13.05 -19.61
CA VAL A 135 -16.96 -13.55 -19.74
C VAL A 135 -15.96 -12.42 -19.98
N THR A 136 -16.32 -11.41 -20.76
CA THR A 136 -15.46 -10.25 -21.06
C THR A 136 -15.17 -9.44 -19.79
N SER A 137 -16.18 -9.23 -18.96
CA SER A 137 -16.06 -8.53 -17.70
C SER A 137 -15.21 -9.28 -16.68
N ILE A 138 -15.39 -10.60 -16.57
CA ILE A 138 -14.56 -11.46 -15.69
C ILE A 138 -13.11 -11.44 -16.16
N ARG A 139 -12.88 -11.56 -17.47
CA ARG A 139 -11.53 -11.45 -18.06
C ARG A 139 -10.87 -10.12 -17.71
N LYS A 140 -11.59 -9.00 -17.88
CA LYS A 140 -11.07 -7.68 -17.53
C LYS A 140 -10.65 -7.64 -16.06
N MET A 141 -11.49 -8.15 -15.16
CA MET A 141 -11.17 -8.25 -13.74
C MET A 141 -9.88 -9.06 -13.51
N ILE A 142 -9.73 -10.24 -14.12
CA ILE A 142 -8.51 -11.07 -14.01
C ILE A 142 -7.27 -10.29 -14.47
N LEU A 143 -7.35 -9.59 -15.61
CA LEU A 143 -6.24 -8.80 -16.14
C LEU A 143 -5.88 -7.62 -15.24
N ASP A 144 -6.88 -6.93 -14.68
CA ASP A 144 -6.68 -5.85 -13.72
C ASP A 144 -6.00 -6.39 -12.43
N GLN A 145 -6.44 -7.56 -11.91
CA GLN A 145 -5.79 -8.20 -10.75
C GLN A 145 -4.35 -8.66 -11.08
N ALA A 146 -4.12 -9.20 -12.27
CA ALA A 146 -2.78 -9.60 -12.69
C ALA A 146 -1.84 -8.40 -12.81
N PHE A 147 -2.33 -7.26 -13.31
CA PHE A 147 -1.59 -6.01 -13.35
C PHE A 147 -1.18 -5.56 -11.93
N LEU A 148 -2.14 -5.51 -11.00
CA LEU A 148 -1.88 -5.16 -9.60
C LEU A 148 -0.89 -6.13 -8.92
N PHE A 149 -1.01 -7.43 -9.21
CA PHE A 149 -0.06 -8.43 -8.76
C PHE A 149 1.37 -8.12 -9.25
N PHE A 150 1.54 -7.77 -10.54
CA PHE A 150 2.87 -7.45 -11.06
C PHE A 150 3.45 -6.17 -10.46
N GLU A 151 2.61 -5.17 -10.17
CA GLU A 151 3.01 -3.99 -9.40
C GLU A 151 3.45 -4.37 -7.97
N ALA A 152 2.71 -5.25 -7.30
CA ALA A 152 3.05 -5.74 -5.96
C ALA A 152 4.37 -6.55 -5.94
N VAL A 153 4.65 -7.32 -7.01
CA VAL A 153 5.95 -7.98 -7.19
C VAL A 153 7.07 -6.95 -7.36
N ASP A 154 6.87 -5.93 -8.19
CA ASP A 154 7.88 -4.90 -8.43
C ASP A 154 8.15 -4.08 -7.17
N LEU A 155 7.11 -3.83 -6.36
CA LEU A 155 7.24 -3.26 -5.02
C LEU A 155 8.02 -4.19 -4.08
N THR A 156 7.70 -5.48 -4.05
CA THR A 156 8.42 -6.46 -3.23
C THR A 156 9.91 -6.49 -3.60
N ASN A 157 10.23 -6.45 -4.90
CA ASN A 157 11.60 -6.33 -5.39
C ASN A 157 12.27 -5.04 -4.93
N ALA A 158 11.58 -3.90 -5.00
CA ALA A 158 12.10 -2.64 -4.47
C ALA A 158 12.45 -2.74 -2.98
N TRP A 159 11.65 -3.42 -2.15
CA TRP A 159 12.00 -3.67 -0.74
C TRP A 159 13.17 -4.63 -0.56
N LEU A 160 13.43 -5.51 -1.52
CA LEU A 160 14.58 -6.40 -1.50
C LEU A 160 15.88 -5.67 -1.90
N GLU A 161 15.86 -4.82 -2.94
CA GLU A 161 17.09 -4.24 -3.52
C GLU A 161 17.24 -2.72 -3.35
N GLY A 162 16.16 -2.02 -3.04
CA GLY A 162 16.09 -0.56 -3.05
C GLY A 162 16.79 0.10 -1.87
N SER A 163 17.17 1.37 -2.04
CA SER A 163 17.77 2.16 -0.97
C SER A 163 16.75 2.46 0.13
N GLU A 164 17.20 2.51 1.38
CA GLU A 164 16.32 2.85 2.52
C GLU A 164 15.59 4.19 2.31
N PHE A 165 16.23 5.15 1.64
CA PHE A 165 15.62 6.44 1.35
C PHE A 165 14.52 6.37 0.28
N ASP A 166 14.63 5.45 -0.68
CA ASP A 166 13.55 5.21 -1.66
C ASP A 166 12.38 4.47 -1.01
N LEU A 167 12.66 3.53 -0.10
CA LEU A 167 11.63 2.80 0.65
C LEU A 167 10.82 3.71 1.57
N VAL A 168 11.50 4.57 2.33
CA VAL A 168 10.87 5.56 3.21
C VAL A 168 9.89 6.46 2.46
N ARG A 169 10.23 6.85 1.23
CA ARG A 169 9.44 7.80 0.45
C ARG A 169 8.41 7.12 -0.44
N TYR A 170 8.34 5.79 -0.43
CA TYR A 170 7.53 5.04 -1.38
C TYR A 170 6.05 5.46 -1.33
N ASP A 171 5.47 5.54 -0.13
CA ASP A 171 4.04 5.89 0.03
C ASP A 171 3.77 7.40 0.00
N TRP A 172 4.81 8.23 0.14
CA TRP A 172 4.65 9.69 0.24
C TRP A 172 3.88 10.34 -0.92
N PRO A 173 4.04 9.94 -2.20
CA PRO A 173 3.23 10.52 -3.27
C PRO A 173 1.72 10.34 -3.06
N LYS A 174 1.29 9.23 -2.44
CA LYS A 174 -0.11 9.00 -2.08
C LYS A 174 -0.54 9.93 -0.94
N GLU A 175 0.26 10.00 0.11
CA GLU A 175 -0.04 10.86 1.27
C GLU A 175 -0.06 12.35 0.90
N ILE A 176 0.84 12.80 0.03
CA ILE A 176 0.88 14.17 -0.49
C ILE A 176 -0.37 14.50 -1.31
N ARG A 177 -0.95 13.53 -2.05
CA ARG A 177 -2.26 13.74 -2.69
C ARG A 177 -3.35 13.99 -1.64
N GLY A 178 -3.37 13.22 -0.54
CA GLY A 178 -4.29 13.47 0.58
C GLY A 178 -4.08 14.85 1.24
N ILE A 179 -2.83 15.29 1.37
CA ILE A 179 -2.51 16.65 1.85
C ILE A 179 -3.01 17.72 0.87
N ASN A 180 -2.90 17.49 -0.45
CA ASN A 180 -3.46 18.41 -1.46
C ASN A 180 -4.98 18.50 -1.31
N GLU A 181 -5.67 17.37 -1.19
CA GLU A 181 -7.12 17.35 -0.97
C GLU A 181 -7.52 18.08 0.31
N SER A 182 -6.75 17.92 1.38
CA SER A 182 -6.96 18.63 2.64
C SER A 182 -6.74 20.14 2.50
N LEU A 183 -5.74 20.57 1.72
CA LEU A 183 -5.51 21.98 1.41
C LEU A 183 -6.66 22.59 0.60
N GLU A 184 -7.16 21.88 -0.41
CA GLU A 184 -8.34 22.33 -1.18
C GLU A 184 -9.57 22.46 -0.28
N ARG A 185 -9.80 21.49 0.62
CA ARG A 185 -10.86 21.58 1.62
C ARG A 185 -10.69 22.81 2.52
N LEU A 186 -9.49 23.07 3.03
CA LEU A 186 -9.22 24.26 3.84
C LEU A 186 -9.54 25.55 3.08
N LEU A 187 -9.19 25.64 1.80
CA LEU A 187 -9.53 26.79 0.95
C LEU A 187 -11.04 26.94 0.76
N SER A 188 -11.76 25.84 0.55
CA SER A 188 -13.23 25.85 0.45
C SER A 188 -13.91 26.35 1.73
N LEU A 189 -13.34 26.01 2.90
CA LEU A 189 -13.80 26.49 4.21
C LEU A 189 -13.57 28.00 4.36
N ILE A 190 -12.39 28.48 3.99
CA ILE A 190 -12.04 29.91 4.05
C ILE A 190 -12.94 30.75 3.13
N ASN A 191 -13.27 30.23 1.95
CA ASN A 191 -14.08 30.93 0.95
C ASN A 191 -15.59 30.78 1.19
N GLY A 192 -16.01 30.02 2.19
CA GLY A 192 -17.43 29.74 2.47
C GLY A 192 -18.12 28.87 1.40
N THR A 193 -17.36 28.25 0.49
CA THR A 193 -17.89 27.42 -0.61
C THR A 193 -17.98 25.94 -0.25
N ALA A 194 -17.45 25.51 0.89
CA ALA A 194 -17.43 24.11 1.31
C ALA A 194 -18.81 23.42 1.33
N HIS A 195 -19.90 24.16 1.60
CA HIS A 195 -21.27 23.64 1.56
C HIS A 195 -21.75 23.27 0.14
N LEU A 196 -21.15 23.86 -0.90
CA LEU A 196 -21.51 23.62 -2.30
C LEU A 196 -20.84 22.36 -2.85
N GLU A 197 -19.88 21.79 -2.13
CA GLU A 197 -19.16 20.59 -2.56
C GLU A 197 -19.92 19.34 -2.12
N GLN A 198 -20.34 18.51 -3.08
CA GLN A 198 -21.10 17.28 -2.85
C GLN A 198 -20.39 16.24 -1.96
N ARG A 199 -19.06 16.37 -1.79
CA ARG A 199 -18.23 15.55 -0.89
C ARG A 199 -18.17 16.07 0.55
N ASN A 200 -18.59 17.31 0.82
CA ASN A 200 -18.54 17.92 2.15
C ASN A 200 -19.94 17.92 2.77
N ARG A 201 -20.11 17.23 3.90
CA ARG A 201 -21.35 17.19 4.68
C ARG A 201 -21.54 18.45 5.53
N MET A 202 -21.41 19.63 4.94
CA MET A 202 -21.61 20.89 5.66
C MET A 202 -23.00 21.45 5.37
N SER A 203 -23.69 21.89 6.42
CA SER A 203 -25.07 22.41 6.38
C SER A 203 -25.17 23.93 6.51
N ALA A 204 -24.05 24.62 6.80
CA ALA A 204 -23.92 26.08 6.76
C ALA A 204 -22.44 26.47 6.48
N PRO A 205 -22.15 27.72 6.07
CA PRO A 205 -20.79 28.28 6.09
C PRO A 205 -20.19 28.31 7.51
N LEU A 206 -18.87 28.39 7.61
CA LEU A 206 -18.18 28.52 8.90
C LEU A 206 -18.45 29.88 9.57
N SER A 207 -18.39 29.91 10.90
CA SER A 207 -18.36 31.16 11.68
C SER A 207 -17.07 31.96 11.44
N ASP A 208 -17.13 33.27 11.67
CA ASP A 208 -15.98 34.17 11.50
C ASP A 208 -14.73 33.71 12.28
N PRO A 209 -14.81 33.27 13.56
CA PRO A 209 -13.66 32.73 14.27
C PRO A 209 -13.04 31.48 13.62
N ALA A 210 -13.87 30.55 13.15
CA ALA A 210 -13.42 29.34 12.47
C ALA A 210 -12.77 29.66 11.11
N VAL A 211 -13.27 30.66 10.39
CA VAL A 211 -12.65 31.19 9.17
C VAL A 211 -11.29 31.82 9.47
N GLN A 212 -11.15 32.61 10.53
CA GLN A 212 -9.87 33.20 10.91
C GLN A 212 -8.85 32.13 11.30
N LEU A 213 -9.25 31.12 12.09
CA LEU A 213 -8.39 29.99 12.42
C LEU A 213 -7.95 29.22 11.17
N SER A 214 -8.88 28.99 10.24
CA SER A 214 -8.57 28.34 8.95
C SER A 214 -7.54 29.13 8.14
N LYS A 215 -7.65 30.47 8.10
CA LYS A 215 -6.65 31.35 7.46
C LYS A 215 -5.28 31.24 8.13
N SER A 216 -5.22 31.15 9.45
CA SER A 216 -3.98 30.97 10.22
C SER A 216 -3.32 29.60 10.00
N LEU A 217 -4.09 28.56 9.68
CA LEU A 217 -3.57 27.21 9.38
C LEU A 217 -3.04 27.07 7.94
N LEU A 218 -3.49 27.92 7.02
CA LEU A 218 -3.12 27.85 5.60
C LEU A 218 -1.59 27.82 5.34
N PRO A 219 -0.76 28.64 6.02
CA PRO A 219 0.69 28.56 5.88
C PRO A 219 1.26 27.22 6.32
N ILE A 220 0.74 26.62 7.40
CA ILE A 220 1.21 25.32 7.93
C ILE A 220 0.97 24.21 6.91
N PHE A 221 -0.22 24.19 6.29
CA PHE A 221 -0.55 23.22 5.25
C PHE A 221 0.36 23.38 4.03
N LYS A 222 0.54 24.62 3.56
CA LYS A 222 1.39 24.92 2.40
C LYS A 222 2.86 24.57 2.65
N LEU A 223 3.40 24.90 3.82
CA LEU A 223 4.79 24.63 4.17
C LEU A 223 5.07 23.14 4.35
N SER A 224 4.17 22.40 5.01
CA SER A 224 4.32 20.95 5.19
C SER A 224 4.30 20.22 3.85
N ARG A 225 3.34 20.58 2.99
CA ARG A 225 3.31 20.09 1.60
C ARG A 225 4.59 20.43 0.84
N LEU A 226 5.08 21.66 0.94
CA LEU A 226 6.29 22.10 0.26
C LEU A 226 7.52 21.33 0.74
N PHE A 227 7.62 21.12 2.06
CA PHE A 227 8.70 20.36 2.69
C PHE A 227 8.75 18.91 2.16
N LEU A 228 7.63 18.20 2.18
CA LEU A 228 7.54 16.82 1.67
C LEU A 228 7.87 16.75 0.17
N ASN A 229 7.33 17.66 -0.64
CA ASN A 229 7.65 17.72 -2.07
C ASN A 229 9.14 18.02 -2.34
N LYS A 230 9.77 18.86 -1.51
CA LYS A 230 11.22 19.13 -1.62
C LYS A 230 12.06 17.89 -1.31
N LEU A 231 11.66 17.08 -0.34
CA LEU A 231 12.34 15.83 0.02
C LEU A 231 12.09 14.70 -1.00
N LEU A 232 10.96 14.73 -1.72
CA LEU A 232 10.75 13.84 -2.88
C LEU A 232 11.66 14.20 -4.06
N ASN A 233 11.92 15.49 -4.27
CA ASN A 233 12.63 15.97 -5.45
C ASN A 233 14.07 15.41 -5.57
N GLN A 234 14.28 14.67 -6.65
CA GLN A 234 15.52 13.97 -7.01
C GLN A 234 16.75 14.89 -7.18
N ARG A 235 16.56 16.22 -7.33
CA ARG A 235 17.67 17.18 -7.50
C ARG A 235 18.60 17.26 -6.29
N LEU A 236 18.11 16.95 -5.08
CA LEU A 236 18.95 16.80 -3.88
C LEU A 236 19.74 15.47 -3.85
N ASN A 237 19.31 14.49 -4.66
CA ASN A 237 19.79 13.09 -4.64
C ASN A 237 20.73 12.75 -5.82
N ARG A 238 21.30 13.76 -6.50
CA ARG A 238 22.26 13.54 -7.61
C ARG A 238 23.53 12.82 -7.16
N LYS A 239 23.86 12.88 -5.87
CA LYS A 239 24.79 11.94 -5.24
C LYS A 239 23.97 10.72 -4.86
N ARG A 240 24.23 9.55 -5.49
CA ARG A 240 23.59 8.28 -5.12
C ARG A 240 23.66 8.13 -3.61
N LEU A 241 22.52 8.24 -2.93
CA LEU A 241 22.44 8.00 -1.50
C LEU A 241 22.88 6.55 -1.25
N PRO A 242 23.49 6.27 -0.09
CA PRO A 242 23.91 4.91 0.21
C PRO A 242 22.68 4.00 0.26
N LEU A 243 22.87 2.74 -0.13
CA LEU A 243 21.80 1.73 -0.08
C LEU A 243 21.24 1.57 1.35
N PHE A 244 22.13 1.67 2.34
CA PHE A 244 21.82 1.66 3.75
C PHE A 244 22.31 2.95 4.39
N THR A 245 21.43 3.62 5.12
CA THR A 245 21.73 4.80 5.92
C THR A 245 22.27 4.40 7.29
N GLU A 246 22.82 5.36 8.02
CA GLU A 246 23.19 5.19 9.42
C GLU A 246 21.99 5.32 10.38
N MET A 247 20.78 5.55 9.86
CA MET A 247 19.57 5.59 10.67
C MET A 247 19.20 4.19 11.17
N CYS A 248 18.72 4.11 12.41
CA CYS A 248 18.11 2.90 12.93
C CYS A 248 16.69 2.70 12.34
N SER A 249 16.11 1.52 12.54
CA SER A 249 14.78 1.21 12.01
C SER A 249 13.68 2.14 12.52
N ASP A 250 13.75 2.59 13.77
CA ASP A 250 12.74 3.51 14.32
C ASP A 250 12.82 4.89 13.67
N GLN A 251 14.02 5.40 13.41
CA GLN A 251 14.21 6.65 12.68
C GLN A 251 13.71 6.55 11.23
N LEU A 252 13.99 5.43 10.56
CA LEU A 252 13.46 5.15 9.22
C LEU A 252 11.94 5.08 9.22
N GLN A 253 11.34 4.43 10.22
CA GLN A 253 9.89 4.33 10.36
C GLN A 253 9.26 5.72 10.58
N ILE A 254 9.78 6.50 11.53
CA ILE A 254 9.30 7.88 11.79
C ILE A 254 9.36 8.73 10.53
N LEU A 255 10.45 8.63 9.76
CA LEU A 255 10.58 9.35 8.50
C LEU A 255 9.59 8.83 7.45
N GLY A 256 9.41 7.51 7.34
CA GLY A 256 8.44 6.89 6.44
C GLY A 256 7.02 7.37 6.70
N ASP A 257 6.62 7.39 7.97
CA ASP A 257 5.27 7.73 8.40
C ASP A 257 5.01 9.24 8.39
N LEU A 258 6.04 10.07 8.21
CA LEU A 258 5.94 11.53 8.30
C LEU A 258 4.83 12.11 7.42
N ALA A 259 4.76 11.69 6.15
CA ALA A 259 3.77 12.23 5.22
C ALA A 259 2.34 11.81 5.60
N SER A 260 2.18 10.58 6.10
CA SER A 260 0.87 10.07 6.52
C SER A 260 0.40 10.73 7.81
N ASN A 261 1.31 10.88 8.79
CA ASN A 261 1.02 11.59 10.04
C ASN A 261 0.59 13.04 9.78
N VAL A 262 1.32 13.78 8.93
CA VAL A 262 0.92 15.14 8.53
C VAL A 262 -0.45 15.15 7.85
N GLY A 263 -0.71 14.18 6.96
CA GLY A 263 -2.01 14.05 6.30
C GLY A 263 -3.16 13.80 7.28
N LEU A 264 -2.94 12.91 8.27
CA LEU A 264 -3.91 12.58 9.30
C LEU A 264 -4.22 13.79 10.18
N GLU A 265 -3.19 14.49 10.68
CA GLU A 265 -3.35 15.70 11.48
C GLU A 265 -4.14 16.78 10.74
N PHE A 266 -3.87 16.95 9.44
CA PHE A 266 -4.62 17.90 8.62
C PHE A 266 -6.07 17.49 8.44
N TYR A 267 -6.34 16.19 8.27
CA TYR A 267 -7.70 15.67 8.20
C TYR A 267 -8.44 15.92 9.52
N GLU A 268 -7.83 15.60 10.66
CA GLU A 268 -8.44 15.77 11.99
C GLU A 268 -8.74 17.24 12.30
N VAL A 269 -7.80 18.15 12.03
CA VAL A 269 -8.01 19.60 12.20
C VAL A 269 -9.17 20.09 11.34
N LEU A 270 -9.31 19.61 10.11
CA LEU A 270 -10.44 19.97 9.25
C LEU A 270 -11.77 19.45 9.77
N GLU A 271 -11.81 18.26 10.38
CA GLU A 271 -13.03 17.73 11.00
C GLU A 271 -13.41 18.53 12.26
N VAL A 272 -12.44 18.93 13.09
CA VAL A 272 -12.69 19.81 14.24
C VAL A 272 -13.27 21.15 13.78
N LEU A 273 -12.68 21.80 12.76
CA LEU A 273 -13.17 23.08 12.23
C LEU A 273 -14.63 23.04 11.80
N LYS A 274 -15.13 21.89 11.30
CA LYS A 274 -16.54 21.71 10.92
C LYS A 274 -17.50 21.59 12.11
N VAL A 275 -17.00 21.15 13.26
CA VAL A 275 -17.81 20.83 14.44
C VAL A 275 -17.84 21.98 15.45
N VAL A 276 -16.81 22.83 15.48
CA VAL A 276 -16.72 24.01 16.37
C VAL A 276 -17.93 24.96 16.23
N ASP A 277 -18.66 24.90 15.11
CA ASP A 277 -19.88 25.67 14.85
C ASP A 277 -21.21 25.01 15.29
N ARG A 278 -21.20 23.82 15.89
CA ARG A 278 -22.41 23.17 16.40
C ARG A 278 -22.61 23.47 17.89
N PRO A 279 -23.56 24.33 18.29
CA PRO A 279 -23.87 24.51 19.69
C PRO A 279 -24.55 23.24 20.22
N GLY A 280 -23.81 22.40 20.97
CA GLY A 280 -24.41 21.21 21.59
C GLY A 280 -23.46 20.23 22.29
N ASP A 281 -22.32 19.86 21.70
CA ASP A 281 -21.69 18.55 22.06
C ASP A 281 -20.22 18.58 22.51
N PHE A 282 -19.63 19.73 22.83
CA PHE A 282 -18.18 19.78 23.11
C PHE A 282 -17.80 20.19 24.55
N PHE A 283 -18.23 19.39 25.54
CA PHE A 283 -17.49 19.26 26.81
C PHE A 283 -17.58 17.83 27.38
N ALA A 284 -17.31 16.81 26.56
CA ALA A 284 -16.94 15.51 27.09
C ALA A 284 -15.87 14.87 26.21
N ARG A 285 -14.62 14.93 26.69
CA ARG A 285 -13.43 14.20 26.23
C ARG A 285 -12.60 14.86 25.12
N LEU A 286 -11.86 15.89 25.50
CA LEU A 286 -10.43 15.93 25.15
C LEU A 286 -9.64 16.17 26.44
N ASN A 287 -8.97 15.12 26.92
CA ASN A 287 -7.93 15.26 27.94
C ASN A 287 -6.71 15.91 27.27
N CYS A 288 -6.73 17.23 27.14
CA CYS A 288 -5.51 17.99 26.95
C CYS A 288 -4.73 17.93 28.26
N THR A 289 -3.71 17.08 28.32
CA THR A 289 -2.70 17.13 29.38
C THR A 289 -2.04 18.51 29.36
N GLN A 290 -2.26 19.28 30.42
CA GLN A 290 -1.54 20.52 30.66
C GLN A 290 -0.05 20.21 30.79
N ILE A 291 0.77 20.88 29.99
CA ILE A 291 2.21 20.95 30.20
C ILE A 291 2.41 21.95 31.34
N ALA A 292 2.75 21.45 32.52
CA ALA A 292 3.23 22.29 33.61
C ALA A 292 4.67 22.70 33.30
N THR A 293 4.91 24.01 33.18
CA THR A 293 6.23 24.64 33.33
C THR A 293 6.58 24.78 34.80
#